data_AF-A0A7V5QAC0-F1
#
_entry.id   AF-A0A7V5QAC0-F1
#
_cell.length_a   1.000
_cell.length_b   1.000
_cell.length_c   1.000
_cell.angle_alpha   90.00
_cell.angle_beta   90.00
_cell.angle_gamma   90.00
#
_symmetry.space_group_name_H-M   'P 1'
#
loop_
_entity.id
_entity.type
_entity.pdbx_description
1 polymer ?
#
loop_
_entity_poly.entity_id
_entity_poly.type
_entity_poly.pdbx_seq_one_letter_code
_entity_poly.pdbx_strand_id
1 'polypeptide(L)'
;MSIETPTPPARKAPRWMKVLLVISLALNLLVFGAIGARLVFGPAFGPPRGLGAPGVMFMEGRRMMRNLPPERRQALRSIIGMHRMELRKHRQKIARARARLARQLAQDKIDMASYKAELVKMQQAETEGYEMVMRMRADFLNAMNKSERQRFARGLLAHNRHRRAFWRRHFE
;
A
#
# COMPACT_ATOMS: atom_id res chain seq x y z
N MET A 1 -11.06 -13.52 -71.95
CA MET A 1 -9.95 -13.96 -71.10
C MET A 1 -9.87 -13.02 -69.92
N SER A 2 -10.43 -13.39 -68.77
CA SER A 2 -10.35 -12.59 -67.54
C SER A 2 -9.13 -13.05 -66.73
N ILE A 3 -8.24 -12.12 -66.41
CA ILE A 3 -7.01 -12.40 -65.65
C ILE A 3 -7.35 -12.25 -64.17
N GLU A 4 -7.42 -13.37 -63.45
CA GLU A 4 -7.51 -13.37 -61.99
C GLU A 4 -6.19 -12.87 -61.39
N THR A 5 -6.25 -11.82 -60.58
CA THR A 5 -5.09 -11.34 -59.83
C THR A 5 -5.03 -12.10 -58.49
N PRO A 6 -3.88 -12.70 -58.12
CA PRO A 6 -3.77 -13.44 -56.87
C PRO A 6 -3.82 -12.47 -55.67
N THR A 7 -4.74 -12.72 -54.75
CA THR A 7 -4.86 -11.99 -53.48
C THR A 7 -3.65 -12.32 -52.57
N PRO A 8 -2.96 -11.34 -51.99
CA PRO A 8 -1.78 -11.61 -51.16
C PRO A 8 -2.16 -12.31 -49.84
N PRO A 9 -1.36 -13.28 -49.37
CA PRO A 9 -1.66 -14.00 -48.14
C PRO A 9 -1.56 -13.08 -46.92
N ALA A 10 -2.61 -13.07 -46.10
CA ALA A 10 -2.65 -12.33 -44.85
C ALA A 10 -1.51 -12.79 -43.91
N ARG A 11 -0.53 -11.92 -43.67
CA ARG A 11 0.59 -12.21 -42.76
C ARG A 11 0.05 -12.42 -41.34
N LYS A 12 0.09 -13.67 -40.86
CA LYS A 12 -0.30 -14.02 -39.50
C LYS A 12 0.71 -13.43 -38.52
N ALA A 13 0.24 -12.60 -37.59
CA ALA A 13 1.06 -12.05 -36.51
C ALA A 13 1.76 -13.20 -35.75
N PRO A 14 3.08 -13.12 -35.52
CA PRO A 14 3.83 -14.20 -34.90
C PRO A 14 3.39 -14.44 -33.45
N ARG A 15 3.38 -15.71 -33.04
CA ARG A 15 2.80 -16.15 -31.76
C ARG A 15 3.46 -15.48 -30.54
N TRP A 16 4.77 -15.20 -30.60
CA TRP A 16 5.49 -14.49 -29.53
C TRP A 16 4.98 -13.07 -29.31
N MET A 17 4.54 -12.40 -30.39
CA MET A 17 3.98 -11.05 -30.32
C MET A 17 2.61 -11.06 -29.63
N LYS A 18 1.79 -12.10 -29.84
CA LYS A 18 0.54 -12.29 -29.11
C LYS A 18 0.77 -12.54 -27.62
N VAL A 19 1.79 -13.33 -27.26
CA VAL A 19 2.16 -13.60 -25.87
C VAL A 19 2.60 -12.32 -25.15
N LEU A 20 3.48 -11.51 -25.78
CA LEU A 20 3.89 -10.22 -25.23
C LEU A 20 2.71 -9.27 -25.03
N LEU A 21 1.75 -9.27 -25.96
CA LEU A 21 0.56 -8.41 -25.89
C LEU A 21 -0.36 -8.83 -24.75
N VAL A 22 -0.53 -10.13 -24.52
CA VAL A 22 -1.28 -10.66 -23.36
C VAL A 22 -0.60 -10.30 -22.04
N ILE A 23 0.73 -10.43 -21.95
CA ILE A 23 1.49 -10.05 -20.75
C ILE A 23 1.37 -8.56 -20.46
N SER A 24 1.53 -7.71 -21.49
CA SER A 24 1.38 -6.26 -21.36
C SER A 24 -0.04 -5.88 -20.92
N LEU A 25 -1.07 -6.51 -21.50
CA LEU A 25 -2.46 -6.27 -21.13
C LEU A 25 -2.74 -6.73 -19.69
N ALA A 26 -2.21 -7.89 -19.27
CA ALA A 26 -2.34 -8.38 -17.91
C ALA A 26 -1.67 -7.45 -16.89
N LEU A 27 -0.50 -6.91 -17.21
CA LEU A 27 0.18 -5.94 -16.35
C LEU A 27 -0.62 -4.63 -16.22
N ASN A 28 -1.16 -4.13 -17.33
CA ASN A 28 -2.00 -2.94 -17.32
C ASN A 28 -3.27 -3.18 -16.48
N LEU A 29 -3.96 -4.29 -16.69
CA LEU A 29 -5.14 -4.67 -15.90
C LEU A 29 -4.81 -4.89 -14.42
N LEU A 30 -3.62 -5.40 -14.09
CA LEU A 30 -3.15 -5.53 -12.71
C LEU A 30 -2.99 -4.14 -12.05
N VAL A 31 -2.37 -3.19 -12.75
CA VAL A 31 -2.14 -1.83 -12.24
C VAL A 31 -3.48 -1.09 -12.10
N PHE A 32 -4.31 -1.09 -13.14
CA PHE A 32 -5.63 -0.45 -13.09
C PHE A 32 -6.57 -1.13 -12.10
N GLY A 33 -6.53 -2.46 -12.00
CA GLY A 33 -7.26 -3.23 -11.01
C GLY A 33 -6.81 -2.91 -9.58
N ALA A 34 -5.51 -2.78 -9.33
CA ALA A 34 -4.99 -2.39 -8.03
C ALA A 34 -5.35 -0.95 -7.64
N ILE A 35 -5.31 -0.01 -8.60
CA ILE A 35 -5.71 1.38 -8.40
C ILE A 35 -7.23 1.47 -8.18
N GLY A 36 -8.02 0.82 -9.04
CA GLY A 36 -9.48 0.76 -8.95
C GLY A 36 -9.94 0.11 -7.65
N ALA A 37 -9.35 -1.02 -7.26
CA ALA A 37 -9.64 -1.67 -5.98
C ALA A 37 -9.30 -0.78 -4.79
N ARG A 38 -8.23 0.02 -4.87
CA ARG A 38 -7.84 0.97 -3.84
C ARG A 38 -8.79 2.18 -3.73
N LEU A 39 -9.39 2.59 -4.84
CA LEU A 39 -10.38 3.68 -4.90
C LEU A 39 -11.77 3.22 -4.44
N VAL A 40 -12.20 2.03 -4.88
CA VAL A 40 -13.53 1.47 -4.59
C VAL A 40 -13.61 0.85 -3.19
N PHE A 41 -12.62 0.05 -2.79
CA PHE A 41 -12.64 -0.68 -1.52
C PHE A 41 -11.79 -0.02 -0.42
N GLY A 42 -11.19 1.15 -0.71
CA GLY A 42 -10.27 1.83 0.20
C GLY A 42 -9.01 1.00 0.49
N PRO A 43 -8.17 1.40 1.47
CA PRO A 43 -6.92 0.71 1.79
C PRO A 43 -7.07 -0.71 2.39
N ALA A 44 -8.27 -1.31 2.34
CA ALA A 44 -8.64 -2.58 2.94
C ALA A 44 -8.09 -3.83 2.20
N PHE A 45 -7.76 -3.70 0.90
CA PHE A 45 -7.20 -4.78 0.07
C PHE A 45 -5.67 -4.69 -0.10
N GLY A 46 -4.95 -4.41 0.99
CA GLY A 46 -3.53 -4.80 1.08
C GLY A 46 -3.42 -6.07 1.91
N PRO A 47 -2.27 -6.79 1.88
CA PRO A 47 -2.00 -7.84 2.87
C PRO A 47 -2.36 -7.30 4.26
N PRO A 48 -3.00 -8.10 5.14
CA PRO A 48 -3.60 -7.63 6.38
C PRO A 48 -2.57 -6.78 7.10
N ARG A 49 -2.80 -5.47 7.00
CA ARG A 49 -1.96 -4.47 7.61
C ARG A 49 -2.22 -4.65 9.10
N GLY A 50 -1.35 -5.41 9.76
CA GLY A 50 -1.40 -5.61 11.19
C GLY A 50 -1.49 -4.26 11.89
N LEU A 51 -1.82 -4.27 13.19
CA LEU A 51 -1.97 -3.06 14.01
C LEU A 51 -0.76 -2.11 13.98
N GLY A 52 0.37 -2.51 13.37
CA GLY A 52 1.52 -1.66 13.13
C GLY A 52 1.74 -1.10 11.72
N ALA A 53 0.84 -1.33 10.77
CA ALA A 53 1.00 -0.74 9.46
C ALA A 53 0.74 0.78 9.48
N PRO A 54 1.59 1.60 8.82
CA PRO A 54 1.51 3.06 8.89
C PRO A 54 0.13 3.64 8.54
N GLY A 55 -0.63 3.00 7.63
CA GLY A 55 -1.93 3.49 7.18
C GLY A 55 -3.10 3.23 8.14
N VAL A 56 -3.04 2.15 8.92
CA VAL A 56 -4.15 1.76 9.81
C VAL A 56 -4.21 2.71 11.00
N MET A 57 -3.07 3.02 11.62
CA MET A 57 -3.05 3.95 12.75
C MET A 57 -3.31 5.41 12.34
N PHE A 58 -2.96 5.83 11.12
CA PHE A 58 -3.33 7.15 10.62
C PHE A 58 -4.84 7.35 10.46
N MET A 59 -5.60 6.27 10.25
CA MET A 59 -7.07 6.31 10.20
C MET A 59 -7.68 6.15 11.60
N GLU A 60 -7.20 5.18 12.39
CA GLU A 60 -7.69 4.93 13.75
C GLU A 60 -7.34 6.07 14.71
N GLY A 61 -6.09 6.52 14.70
CA GLY A 61 -5.62 7.67 15.46
C GLY A 61 -6.33 8.96 15.06
N ARG A 62 -6.65 9.15 13.77
CA ARG A 62 -7.46 10.30 13.31
C ARG A 62 -8.89 10.27 13.88
N ARG A 63 -9.55 9.10 13.87
CA ARG A 63 -10.89 8.96 14.46
C ARG A 63 -10.87 9.20 15.96
N MET A 64 -9.87 8.64 16.66
CA MET A 64 -9.75 8.86 18.10
C MET A 64 -9.49 10.32 18.43
N MET A 65 -8.53 10.97 17.73
CA MET A 65 -8.24 12.41 17.87
C MET A 65 -9.49 13.29 17.70
N ARG A 66 -10.46 12.87 16.88
CA ARG A 66 -11.72 13.59 16.67
C ARG A 66 -12.61 13.65 17.92
N ASN A 67 -12.51 12.64 18.79
CA ASN A 67 -13.32 12.50 20.01
C ASN A 67 -12.59 13.02 21.27
N LEU A 68 -11.34 13.47 21.16
CA LEU A 68 -10.60 14.09 22.26
C LEU A 68 -10.93 15.58 22.38
N PRO A 69 -10.91 16.15 23.62
CA PRO A 69 -10.93 17.59 23.86
C PRO A 69 -9.83 18.31 23.05
N PRO A 70 -10.06 19.57 22.64
CA PRO A 70 -9.16 20.30 21.75
C PRO A 70 -7.73 20.44 22.31
N GLU A 71 -7.58 20.69 23.61
CA GLU A 71 -6.28 20.79 24.29
C GLU A 71 -5.49 19.48 24.20
N ARG A 72 -6.15 18.35 24.50
CA ARG A 72 -5.54 17.01 24.39
C ARG A 72 -5.21 16.66 22.95
N ARG A 73 -6.03 17.08 21.99
CA ARG A 73 -5.76 16.89 20.56
C ARG A 73 -4.51 17.65 20.12
N GLN A 74 -4.28 18.85 20.64
CA GLN A 74 -3.08 19.65 20.36
C GLN A 74 -1.82 18.94 20.88
N ALA A 75 -1.86 18.45 22.13
CA ALA A 75 -0.74 17.73 22.75
C ALA A 75 -0.40 16.42 22.02
N LEU A 76 -1.41 15.69 21.53
CA LEU A 76 -1.19 14.48 20.73
C LEU A 76 -0.69 14.80 19.32
N ARG A 77 -1.08 15.95 18.74
CA ARG A 77 -0.58 16.42 17.45
C ARG A 77 0.88 16.86 17.50
N SER A 78 1.33 17.48 18.59
CA SER A 78 2.73 17.88 18.73
C SER A 78 3.65 16.65 18.74
N ILE A 79 3.26 15.56 19.41
CA ILE A 79 3.98 14.27 19.39
C ILE A 79 4.13 13.75 17.96
N ILE A 80 3.04 13.69 17.19
CA ILE A 80 3.11 13.28 15.77
C ILE A 80 3.96 14.27 14.94
N GLY A 81 3.89 15.55 15.27
CA GLY A 81 4.68 16.62 14.68
C GLY A 81 6.18 16.37 14.82
N MET A 82 6.65 15.92 15.98
CA MET A 82 8.06 15.59 16.23
C MET A 82 8.57 14.50 15.28
N HIS A 83 7.76 13.49 14.99
CA HIS A 83 8.14 12.40 14.08
C HIS A 83 7.85 12.68 12.60
N ARG A 84 7.22 13.82 12.27
CA ARG A 84 6.74 14.12 10.90
C ARG A 84 7.86 14.15 9.87
N MET A 85 9.00 14.74 10.24
CA MET A 85 10.17 14.85 9.36
C MET A 85 10.78 13.48 9.09
N GLU A 86 10.97 12.66 10.12
CA GLU A 86 11.47 11.29 9.99
C GLU A 86 10.51 10.40 9.18
N LEU A 87 9.21 10.49 9.44
CA LEU A 87 8.17 9.85 8.63
C LEU A 87 8.23 10.25 7.15
N ARG A 88 8.52 11.53 6.86
CA ARG A 88 8.65 12.01 5.49
C ARG A 88 9.88 11.43 4.81
N LYS A 89 11.03 11.43 5.48
CA LYS A 89 12.28 10.82 4.98
C LYS A 89 12.07 9.33 4.66
N HIS A 90 11.41 8.60 5.57
CA HIS A 90 11.13 7.19 5.39
C HIS A 90 10.22 6.90 4.19
N ARG A 91 9.14 7.67 4.04
CA ARG A 91 8.27 7.57 2.85
C ARG A 91 9.03 7.84 1.57
N GLN A 92 9.94 8.82 1.56
CA GLN A 92 10.79 9.10 0.40
C GLN A 92 11.77 7.95 0.13
N LYS A 93 12.36 7.32 1.16
CA LYS A 93 13.26 6.16 1.01
C LYS A 93 12.54 4.99 0.32
N ILE A 94 11.34 4.65 0.77
CA ILE A 94 10.50 3.60 0.16
C ILE A 94 10.09 3.98 -1.27
N ALA A 95 9.66 5.23 -1.51
CA ALA A 95 9.28 5.69 -2.85
C ALA A 95 10.45 5.61 -3.84
N ARG A 96 11.66 5.99 -3.42
CA ARG A 96 12.88 5.90 -4.23
C ARG A 96 13.24 4.44 -4.52
N ALA A 97 13.14 3.53 -3.55
CA ALA A 97 13.39 2.10 -3.76
C ALA A 97 12.41 1.50 -4.78
N ARG A 98 11.12 1.81 -4.66
CA ARG A 98 10.10 1.39 -5.65
C ARG A 98 10.38 1.95 -7.05
N ALA A 99 10.79 3.21 -7.15
CA ALA A 99 11.14 3.82 -8.43
C ALA A 99 12.38 3.17 -9.07
N ARG A 100 13.33 2.66 -8.28
CA ARG A 100 14.50 1.92 -8.79
C ARG A 100 14.12 0.53 -9.28
N LEU A 101 13.30 -0.21 -8.51
CA LEU A 101 12.76 -1.50 -8.92
C LEU A 101 11.94 -1.38 -10.21
N ALA A 102 11.07 -0.37 -10.31
CA ALA A 102 10.29 -0.12 -11.52
C ALA A 102 11.18 0.16 -12.75
N ARG A 103 12.28 0.90 -12.57
CA ARG A 103 13.24 1.15 -13.66
C ARG A 103 13.94 -0.13 -14.11
N GLN A 104 14.32 -1.01 -13.20
CA GLN A 104 14.94 -2.30 -13.56
C GLN A 104 13.97 -3.21 -14.31
N LEU A 105 12.70 -3.24 -13.91
CA LEU A 105 11.66 -4.01 -14.60
C LEU A 105 11.32 -3.47 -15.99
N ALA A 106 11.61 -2.20 -16.26
CA ALA A 106 11.38 -1.56 -17.56
C ALA A 106 12.53 -1.79 -18.57
N GLN A 107 13.61 -2.48 -18.19
CA GLN A 107 14.73 -2.80 -19.08
C GLN A 107 14.44 -4.05 -19.92
N ASP A 108 14.98 -4.09 -21.15
CA ASP A 108 14.83 -5.24 -22.06
C ASP A 108 15.38 -6.56 -21.47
N LYS A 109 16.36 -6.47 -20.59
CA LYS A 109 16.90 -7.60 -19.83
C LYS A 109 16.99 -7.22 -18.35
N ILE A 110 16.40 -8.05 -17.51
CA ILE A 110 16.42 -7.86 -16.06
C ILE A 110 17.68 -8.52 -15.50
N ASP A 111 18.53 -7.73 -14.85
CA ASP A 111 19.57 -8.26 -13.97
C ASP A 111 18.93 -8.72 -12.65
N MET A 112 18.73 -10.04 -12.55
CA MET A 112 18.10 -10.67 -11.39
C MET A 112 18.92 -10.52 -10.10
N ALA A 113 20.25 -10.38 -10.17
CA ALA A 113 21.09 -10.19 -8.99
C ALA A 113 20.89 -8.78 -8.42
N SER A 114 20.96 -7.77 -9.28
CA SER A 114 20.69 -6.37 -8.91
C SER A 114 19.25 -6.14 -8.45
N TYR A 115 18.28 -6.80 -9.10
CA TYR A 115 16.88 -6.75 -8.69
C TYR A 115 16.64 -7.32 -7.28
N LYS A 116 17.19 -8.50 -6.98
CA LYS A 116 17.10 -9.11 -5.63
C LYS A 116 17.76 -8.23 -4.57
N ALA A 117 18.93 -7.66 -4.87
CA ALA A 117 19.61 -6.76 -3.94
C ALA A 117 18.77 -5.51 -3.64
N GLU A 118 18.08 -4.95 -4.64
CA GLU A 118 17.23 -3.79 -4.46
C GLU A 118 15.91 -4.12 -3.72
N LEU A 119 15.38 -5.34 -3.89
CA LEU A 119 14.26 -5.85 -3.08
C LEU A 119 14.63 -5.93 -1.59
N VAL A 120 15.81 -6.42 -1.25
CA VAL A 120 16.28 -6.49 0.14
C VAL A 120 16.37 -5.09 0.76
N LYS A 121 16.89 -4.10 0.01
CA LYS A 121 16.94 -2.70 0.48
C LYS A 121 15.53 -2.10 0.66
N MET A 122 14.59 -2.44 -0.22
CA MET A 122 13.19 -2.03 -0.07
C MET A 122 12.59 -2.62 1.21
N GLN A 123 12.78 -3.91 1.44
CA GLN A 123 12.29 -4.60 2.63
C GLN A 123 12.88 -3.98 3.91
N GLN A 124 14.19 -3.72 3.94
CA GLN A 124 14.84 -3.05 5.07
C GLN A 124 14.22 -1.66 5.34
N ALA A 125 14.02 -0.86 4.30
CA ALA A 125 13.37 0.46 4.45
C ALA A 125 11.91 0.37 4.92
N GLU A 126 11.21 -0.71 4.60
CA GLU A 126 9.85 -0.96 5.10
C GLU A 126 9.87 -1.39 6.58
N THR A 127 10.81 -2.24 6.99
CA THR A 127 11.01 -2.67 8.38
C THR A 127 11.40 -1.50 9.28
N GLU A 128 12.38 -0.69 8.89
CA GLU A 128 12.79 0.51 9.63
C GLU A 128 11.59 1.47 9.83
N GLY A 129 10.75 1.61 8.79
CA GLY A 129 9.56 2.45 8.84
C GLY A 129 8.50 1.92 9.78
N TYR A 130 8.34 0.60 9.81
CA TYR A 130 7.46 -0.08 10.75
C TYR A 130 7.92 0.11 12.19
N GLU A 131 9.20 -0.09 12.48
CA GLU A 131 9.79 0.09 13.82
C GLU A 131 9.66 1.53 14.32
N MET A 132 9.87 2.51 13.47
CA MET A 132 9.65 3.93 13.80
C MET A 132 8.18 4.20 14.15
N VAL A 133 7.22 3.62 13.43
CA VAL A 133 5.80 3.74 13.76
C VAL A 133 5.48 3.04 15.09
N MET A 134 6.15 1.91 15.40
CA MET A 134 5.99 1.23 16.69
C MET A 134 6.51 2.08 17.85
N ARG A 135 7.66 2.74 17.68
CA ARG A 135 8.18 3.69 18.67
C ARG A 135 7.24 4.87 18.90
N MET A 136 6.79 5.53 17.83
CA MET A 136 5.81 6.60 17.92
C MET A 136 4.51 6.15 18.61
N ARG A 137 4.10 4.88 18.42
CA ARG A 137 2.96 4.30 19.12
C ARG A 137 3.20 4.18 20.63
N ALA A 138 4.37 3.73 21.04
CA ALA A 138 4.74 3.65 22.45
C ALA A 138 4.73 5.04 23.09
N ASP A 139 5.31 6.03 22.43
CA ASP A 139 5.33 7.43 22.90
C ASP A 139 3.91 7.99 23.04
N PHE A 140 3.05 7.72 22.05
CA PHE A 140 1.64 8.10 22.08
C PHE A 140 0.88 7.45 23.24
N LEU A 141 1.14 6.17 23.55
CA LEU A 141 0.54 5.46 24.68
C LEU A 141 1.04 5.95 26.04
N ASN A 142 2.32 6.32 26.14
CA ASN A 142 2.93 6.88 27.34
C ASN A 142 2.35 8.26 27.69
N ALA A 143 2.02 9.07 26.68
CA ALA A 143 1.41 10.39 26.89
C ALA A 143 -0.07 10.33 27.34
N MET A 144 -0.73 9.18 27.22
CA MET A 144 -2.12 9.00 27.61
C MET A 144 -2.29 8.58 29.07
N ASN A 145 -3.33 9.09 29.73
CA ASN A 145 -3.74 8.61 31.05
C ASN A 145 -4.54 7.29 30.95
N LYS A 146 -4.80 6.64 32.10
CA LYS A 146 -5.50 5.35 32.17
C LYS A 146 -6.87 5.37 31.47
N SER A 147 -7.66 6.42 31.67
CA SER A 147 -9.00 6.55 31.06
C SER A 147 -8.95 6.71 29.54
N GLU A 148 -7.94 7.41 29.02
CA GLU A 148 -7.69 7.60 27.60
C GLU A 148 -7.25 6.29 26.94
N ARG A 149 -6.37 5.54 27.59
CA ARG A 149 -5.96 4.20 27.13
C ARG A 149 -7.14 3.22 27.08
N GLN A 150 -8.04 3.25 28.07
CA GLN A 150 -9.26 2.44 28.05
C GLN A 150 -10.20 2.81 26.90
N ARG A 151 -10.39 4.11 26.62
CA ARG A 151 -11.15 4.56 25.45
C ARG A 151 -10.49 4.13 24.14
N PHE A 152 -9.16 4.21 24.05
CA PHE A 152 -8.42 3.73 22.89
C PHE A 152 -8.61 2.24 22.64
N ALA A 153 -8.49 1.43 23.70
CA ALA A 153 -8.68 -0.02 23.64
C ALA A 153 -10.10 -0.40 23.19
N ARG A 154 -11.13 0.30 23.69
CA ARG A 154 -12.52 0.09 23.24
C ARG A 154 -12.70 0.43 21.76
N GLY A 155 -12.09 1.51 21.28
CA GLY A 155 -12.11 1.88 19.85
C GLY A 155 -11.48 0.81 18.96
N LEU A 156 -10.31 0.29 19.36
CA LEU A 156 -9.61 -0.79 18.67
C LEU A 156 -10.46 -2.06 18.52
N LEU A 157 -11.16 -2.47 19.58
CA LEU A 157 -12.00 -3.68 19.57
C LEU A 157 -13.31 -3.50 18.79
N ALA A 158 -13.88 -2.29 18.76
CA ALA A 158 -15.11 -2.01 18.01
C ALA A 158 -14.89 -2.11 16.48
N HIS A 159 -13.73 -1.69 15.98
CA HIS A 159 -13.38 -1.76 14.56
C HIS A 159 -13.33 -3.20 14.02
N ASN A 160 -12.79 -4.15 14.79
CA ASN A 160 -12.73 -5.56 14.36
C ASN A 160 -14.12 -6.20 14.17
N ARG A 161 -15.17 -5.68 14.83
CA ARG A 161 -16.53 -6.22 14.69
C ARG A 161 -17.21 -5.80 13.38
N HIS A 162 -17.01 -4.56 12.92
CA HIS A 162 -17.64 -4.10 11.67
C HIS A 162 -17.08 -4.79 10.42
N ARG A 163 -15.78 -5.10 10.38
CA ARG A 163 -15.19 -5.84 9.24
C ARG A 163 -15.73 -7.27 9.15
N ARG A 164 -15.97 -7.96 10.27
CA ARG A 164 -16.55 -9.32 10.26
C ARG A 164 -18.03 -9.34 9.85
N ALA A 165 -18.79 -8.31 10.22
CA ALA A 165 -20.21 -8.22 9.87
C ALA A 165 -20.46 -8.01 8.37
N PHE A 166 -19.59 -7.23 7.69
CA PHE A 166 -19.68 -7.01 6.25
C PHE A 166 -19.44 -8.30 5.44
N TRP A 167 -18.44 -9.10 5.81
CA TRP A 167 -18.12 -10.34 5.09
C TRP A 167 -19.21 -11.40 5.20
N ARG A 168 -19.84 -11.57 6.38
CA ARG A 168 -20.95 -12.51 6.56
C ARG A 168 -22.23 -12.11 5.82
N ARG A 169 -22.41 -10.84 5.48
CA ARG A 169 -23.64 -10.37 4.83
C ARG A 169 -23.63 -10.50 3.30
N HIS A 170 -22.47 -10.74 2.71
CA HIS A 170 -22.30 -10.70 1.25
C HIS A 170 -21.73 -12.00 0.68
N PHE A 171 -21.28 -12.93 1.53
CA PHE A 171 -20.64 -14.17 1.12
C PHE A 171 -21.07 -15.42 1.93
N GLU A 172 -22.05 -15.29 2.83
CA GLU A 172 -22.84 -16.39 3.41
C GLU A 172 -24.29 -16.21 2.98
#